data_AF-A0A564YXP6-F1
#
_entry.id   AF-A0A564YXP6-F1
#
_cell.length_a   1.000
_cell.length_b   1.000
_cell.length_c   1.000
_cell.angle_alpha   90.00
_cell.angle_beta   90.00
_cell.angle_gamma   90.00
#
_symmetry.space_group_name_H-M   'P 1'
#
loop_
_entity.id
_entity.type
_entity.pdbx_description
1 polymer ?
#
loop_
_entity_poly.entity_id
_entity_poly.type
_entity_poly.pdbx_seq_one_letter_code
_entity_poly.pdbx_strand_id
1 'polypeptide(L)'
;MLCHQEHHDPRKCVEEGKDVTECGLKFLKLLKKNCADVFTDYYNCIWKHGGPYFQIQNCRKLQYPLDNCIKEKIGLERPELGYFNRVRLVDTKRPKPIPGKAPMPERIPDMPDWDSMPDPEKLEARKHVNEAMV
;
A
#
# COMPACT_ATOMS: atom_id res chain seq x y z
N MET A 1 -7.97 -2.17 4.29
CA MET A 1 -6.62 -2.79 4.23
C MET A 1 -6.76 -4.28 3.91
N LEU A 2 -5.68 -4.93 3.43
CA LEU A 2 -5.62 -6.18 2.65
C LEU A 2 -6.61 -6.28 1.47
N CYS A 3 -7.93 -6.30 1.73
CA CYS A 3 -8.97 -6.38 0.68
C CYS A 3 -8.79 -5.32 -0.41
N HIS A 4 -8.62 -4.06 0.01
CA HIS A 4 -8.42 -2.96 -0.93
C HIS A 4 -7.11 -3.07 -1.73
N GLN A 5 -6.05 -3.63 -1.13
CA GLN A 5 -4.76 -3.82 -1.80
C GLN A 5 -4.76 -4.98 -2.79
N GLU A 6 -5.56 -6.02 -2.54
CA GLU A 6 -5.66 -7.16 -3.45
C GLU A 6 -6.62 -6.90 -4.62
N HIS A 7 -7.79 -6.30 -4.34
CA HIS A 7 -8.82 -6.11 -5.36
C HIS A 7 -8.64 -4.83 -6.18
N HIS A 8 -7.98 -3.79 -5.63
CA HIS A 8 -7.92 -2.44 -6.19
C HIS A 8 -9.27 -1.78 -6.51
N ASP A 9 -10.38 -2.43 -6.16
CA ASP A 9 -11.75 -1.95 -6.36
C ASP A 9 -12.39 -1.65 -5.00
N PRO A 10 -12.82 -0.40 -4.72
CA PRO A 10 -13.42 -0.06 -3.43
C PRO A 10 -14.79 -0.72 -3.20
N ARG A 11 -15.54 -0.99 -4.27
CA ARG A 11 -16.91 -1.55 -4.21
C ARG A 11 -16.95 -2.97 -3.62
N LYS A 12 -15.87 -3.74 -3.81
CA LYS A 12 -15.77 -5.14 -3.34
C LYS A 12 -15.51 -5.24 -1.84
N CYS A 13 -15.02 -4.17 -1.20
CA CYS A 13 -14.59 -4.17 0.20
C CYS A 13 -15.46 -3.26 1.10
N VAL A 14 -16.73 -3.05 0.72
CA VAL A 14 -17.64 -2.13 1.44
C VAL A 14 -18.07 -2.72 2.78
N GLU A 15 -18.23 -4.05 2.87
CA GLU A 15 -18.65 -4.72 4.10
C GLU A 15 -17.56 -4.61 5.18
N GLU A 16 -16.31 -4.92 4.84
CA GLU A 16 -15.19 -4.76 5.76
C GLU A 16 -14.97 -3.29 6.14
N GLY A 17 -15.27 -2.36 5.21
CA GLY A 17 -15.27 -0.93 5.48
C GLY A 17 -16.30 -0.52 6.55
N LYS A 18 -17.50 -1.12 6.51
CA LYS A 18 -18.53 -0.93 7.54
C LYS A 18 -18.05 -1.45 8.89
N ASP A 19 -17.46 -2.65 8.92
CA ASP A 19 -16.96 -3.26 10.16
C ASP A 19 -15.86 -2.41 10.83
N VAL A 20 -14.92 -1.89 10.04
CA VAL A 20 -13.87 -0.98 10.54
C VAL A 20 -14.47 0.31 11.08
N THR A 21 -15.47 0.87 10.39
CA THR A 21 -16.15 2.08 10.82
C THR A 21 -16.93 1.85 12.12
N GLU A 22 -17.63 0.72 12.22
CA GLU A 22 -18.35 0.34 13.43
C GLU A 22 -17.38 0.16 14.62
N CYS A 23 -16.24 -0.50 14.39
CA CYS A 23 -15.19 -0.67 15.39
C CYS A 23 -14.66 0.69 15.88
N GLY A 24 -14.36 1.61 14.97
CA GLY A 24 -13.91 2.97 15.32
C GLY A 24 -14.96 3.76 16.11
N LEU A 25 -16.23 3.68 15.71
CA LEU A 25 -17.34 4.33 16.43
C LEU A 25 -17.56 3.73 17.82
N LYS A 26 -17.43 2.40 17.98
CA LYS A 26 -17.49 1.74 19.28
C LYS A 26 -16.38 2.25 20.21
N PHE A 27 -15.15 2.37 19.71
CA PHE A 27 -14.04 2.94 20.48
C PHE A 27 -14.31 4.39 20.91
N LEU A 28 -14.71 5.26 19.99
CA LEU A 28 -15.00 6.66 20.32
C LEU A 28 -16.15 6.82 21.32
N LYS A 29 -17.17 5.96 21.24
CA LYS A 29 -18.26 5.91 22.24
C LYS A 29 -17.74 5.49 23.62
N LEU A 30 -16.86 4.49 23.70
CA LEU A 30 -16.24 4.06 24.96
C LEU A 30 -15.35 5.16 25.55
N LEU A 31 -14.56 5.80 24.72
CA LEU A 31 -13.69 6.90 25.12
C LEU A 31 -14.50 8.08 25.66
N LYS A 32 -15.59 8.46 24.96
CA LYS A 32 -16.50 9.52 25.40
C LYS A 32 -17.21 9.19 26.72
N LYS A 33 -17.51 7.92 26.99
CA LYS A 33 -18.16 7.52 28.26
C LYS A 33 -17.20 7.55 29.44
N ASN A 34 -15.93 7.21 29.22
CA ASN A 34 -14.99 6.93 30.30
C ASN A 34 -13.94 8.03 30.55
N CYS A 35 -13.48 8.72 29.49
CA CYS A 35 -12.30 9.61 29.53
C CYS A 35 -12.52 10.90 28.72
N ALA A 36 -13.76 11.39 28.61
CA ALA A 36 -14.10 12.54 27.75
C ALA A 36 -13.43 13.84 28.16
N ASP A 37 -13.34 14.09 29.47
CA ASP A 37 -12.70 15.24 30.08
C ASP A 37 -11.21 15.30 29.74
N VAL A 38 -10.47 14.25 30.10
CA VAL A 38 -9.02 14.17 29.86
C VAL A 38 -8.69 14.22 28.36
N PHE A 39 -9.52 13.59 27.54
CA PHE A 39 -9.36 13.62 26.08
C PHE A 39 -9.58 15.02 25.51
N THR A 40 -10.57 15.75 26.00
CA THR A 40 -10.91 17.10 25.51
C THR A 40 -9.77 18.07 25.82
N ASP A 41 -9.16 17.99 27.01
CA ASP A 41 -8.01 18.80 27.36
C ASP A 41 -6.79 18.50 26.47
N TYR A 42 -6.51 17.21 26.24
CA TYR A 42 -5.44 16.78 25.34
C TYR A 42 -5.65 17.28 23.89
N TYR A 43 -6.86 17.10 23.36
CA TYR A 43 -7.23 17.55 22.02
C TYR A 43 -7.12 19.09 21.90
N ASN A 44 -7.63 19.82 22.89
CA ASN A 44 -7.55 21.28 22.92
C ASN A 44 -6.10 21.78 22.91
N CYS A 45 -5.20 21.09 23.60
CA CYS A 45 -3.77 21.40 23.55
C CYS A 45 -3.20 21.19 22.14
N ILE A 46 -3.49 20.04 21.51
CA ILE A 46 -3.01 19.73 20.15
C ILE A 46 -3.54 20.77 19.15
N TRP A 47 -4.80 21.14 19.28
CA TRP A 47 -5.43 22.15 18.44
C TRP A 47 -4.74 23.52 18.56
N LYS A 48 -4.42 23.95 19.79
CA LYS A 48 -3.79 25.26 20.05
C LYS A 48 -2.29 25.30 19.76
N HIS A 49 -1.56 24.22 20.08
CA HIS A 49 -0.09 24.21 20.13
C HIS A 49 0.57 23.23 19.15
N GLY A 50 -0.22 22.47 18.38
CA GLY A 50 0.29 21.49 17.42
C GLY A 50 0.67 22.06 16.06
N GLY A 51 0.32 23.32 15.76
CA GLY A 51 0.60 23.96 14.48
C GLY A 51 -0.07 23.25 13.29
N PRO A 52 0.39 23.49 12.04
CA PRO A 52 -0.24 22.93 10.84
C PRO A 52 -0.16 21.40 10.74
N TYR A 53 0.75 20.78 11.50
CA TYR A 53 0.99 19.33 11.48
C TYR A 53 0.45 18.59 12.70
N PHE A 54 -0.31 19.27 13.57
CA PHE A 54 -0.83 18.68 14.82
C PHE A 54 0.24 17.95 15.66
N GLN A 55 1.39 18.60 15.86
CA GLN A 55 2.51 18.05 16.61
C GLN A 55 2.17 17.81 18.09
N ILE A 56 2.56 16.65 18.60
CA ILE A 56 2.25 16.22 19.97
C ILE A 56 3.32 16.61 21.00
N GLN A 57 4.45 17.20 20.59
CA GLN A 57 5.60 17.47 21.48
C GLN A 57 5.22 18.39 22.65
N ASN A 58 4.45 19.45 22.38
CA ASN A 58 4.03 20.43 23.39
C ASN A 58 2.95 19.88 24.34
N CYS A 59 2.27 18.80 23.97
CA CYS A 59 1.09 18.27 24.68
C CYS A 59 1.35 16.93 25.36
N ARG A 60 2.61 16.47 25.45
CA ARG A 60 2.97 15.20 26.10
C ARG A 60 2.52 15.12 27.56
N LYS A 61 2.51 16.24 28.30
CA LYS A 61 2.05 16.29 29.69
C LYS A 61 0.60 15.84 29.85
N LEU A 62 -0.27 16.19 28.89
CA LEU A 62 -1.68 15.81 28.87
C LEU A 62 -1.91 14.43 28.23
N GLN A 63 -0.91 13.92 27.50
CA GLN A 63 -0.99 12.60 26.91
C GLN A 63 -0.91 11.47 27.96
N TYR A 64 0.01 11.55 28.92
CA TYR A 64 0.15 10.54 29.98
C TYR A 64 -1.14 10.27 30.78
N PRO A 65 -1.87 11.29 31.27
CA PRO A 65 -3.12 11.04 31.98
C PRO A 65 -4.21 10.45 31.07
N LEU A 66 -4.23 10.80 29.77
CA LEU A 66 -5.14 10.19 28.81
C LEU A 66 -4.83 8.70 28.62
N ASP A 67 -3.56 8.38 28.36
CA ASP A 67 -3.09 7.01 28.17
C ASP A 67 -3.38 6.16 29.44
N ASN A 68 -3.19 6.72 30.64
CA ASN A 68 -3.54 6.06 31.90
C ASN A 68 -5.06 5.81 32.03
N CYS A 69 -5.89 6.80 31.72
CA CYS A 69 -7.35 6.63 31.78
C CYS A 69 -7.84 5.53 30.83
N ILE A 70 -7.29 5.47 29.61
CA ILE A 70 -7.63 4.45 28.62
C ILE A 70 -7.17 3.07 29.11
N LYS A 71 -5.96 2.97 29.70
CA LYS A 71 -5.44 1.72 30.26
C LYS A 71 -6.30 1.19 31.39
N GLU A 72 -6.69 2.04 32.34
CA GLU A 72 -7.45 1.63 33.53
C GLU A 72 -8.92 1.33 33.23
N LYS A 73 -9.60 2.17 32.43
CA LYS A 73 -11.06 2.05 32.21
C LYS A 73 -11.43 1.21 31.00
N ILE A 74 -10.58 1.19 29.96
CA ILE A 74 -10.87 0.51 28.68
C ILE A 74 -9.97 -0.73 28.52
N GLY A 75 -8.86 -0.83 29.28
CA GLY A 75 -7.94 -1.97 29.19
C GLY A 75 -7.06 -1.95 27.93
N LEU A 76 -6.92 -0.79 27.29
CA LEU A 76 -6.11 -0.63 26.08
C LEU A 76 -4.82 0.11 26.42
N GLU A 77 -3.69 -0.48 26.05
CA GLU A 77 -2.38 0.15 26.23
C GLU A 77 -1.89 0.77 24.92
N ARG A 78 -1.23 1.93 25.04
CA ARG A 78 -0.61 2.59 23.90
C ARG A 78 0.53 1.71 23.37
N PRO A 79 0.51 1.32 22.08
CA PRO A 79 1.54 0.44 21.55
C PRO A 79 2.91 1.11 21.51
N GLU A 80 3.93 0.26 21.51
CA GLU A 80 5.33 0.66 21.39
C GLU A 80 5.66 1.32 20.04
N LEU A 81 6.80 2.01 20.00
CA LEU A 81 7.29 2.62 18.77
C LEU A 81 7.56 1.53 17.71
N GLY A 82 7.03 1.73 16.50
CA GLY A 82 7.18 0.78 15.40
C GLY A 82 6.14 -0.34 15.34
N TYR A 83 5.23 -0.45 16.31
CA TYR A 83 4.13 -1.43 16.29
C TYR A 83 3.28 -1.39 15.00
N PHE A 84 3.08 -0.19 14.44
CA PHE A 84 2.33 -0.01 13.19
C PHE A 84 3.16 -0.26 11.92
N ASN A 85 4.49 -0.33 12.03
CA ASN A 85 5.39 -0.56 10.90
C ASN A 85 5.62 -2.07 10.64
N ARG A 86 5.17 -2.93 11.56
CA ARG A 86 5.29 -4.39 11.42
C ARG A 86 4.28 -4.90 10.39
N VAL A 87 4.73 -5.81 9.52
CA VAL A 87 3.84 -6.53 8.60
C VAL A 87 2.86 -7.36 9.43
N ARG A 88 1.57 -7.17 9.17
CA ARG A 88 0.50 -7.96 9.81
C ARG A 88 -0.01 -8.99 8.83
N LEU A 89 0.08 -10.26 9.23
CA LEU A 89 -0.57 -11.35 8.53
C LEU A 89 -2.06 -11.31 8.89
N VAL A 90 -2.93 -11.21 7.90
CA VAL A 90 -4.38 -11.16 8.07
C VAL A 90 -4.98 -12.39 7.41
N ASP A 91 -5.52 -13.28 8.22
CA ASP A 91 -6.21 -14.47 7.74
C ASP A 91 -7.59 -14.07 7.22
N THR A 92 -7.86 -14.40 5.96
CA THR A 92 -9.15 -14.11 5.33
C THR A 92 -9.74 -15.37 4.70
N LYS A 93 -11.06 -15.51 4.78
CA LYS A 93 -11.81 -16.64 4.19
C LYS A 93 -12.10 -16.45 2.70
N ARG A 94 -11.97 -15.22 2.19
CA ARG A 94 -12.27 -14.87 0.80
C ARG A 94 -11.19 -15.38 -0.15
N PRO A 95 -11.55 -15.76 -1.39
CA PRO A 95 -10.57 -16.18 -2.38
C PRO A 95 -9.72 -14.99 -2.84
N LYS A 96 -8.44 -15.26 -3.16
CA LYS A 96 -7.56 -14.24 -3.72
C LYS A 96 -8.03 -13.84 -5.13
N PRO A 97 -8.08 -12.54 -5.47
CA PRO A 97 -8.40 -12.11 -6.83
C PRO A 97 -7.34 -12.58 -7.82
N ILE A 98 -7.78 -13.10 -8.96
CA ILE A 98 -6.91 -13.50 -10.07
C ILE A 98 -6.71 -12.27 -10.96
N PRO A 99 -5.47 -11.81 -11.17
CA PRO A 99 -5.23 -10.67 -12.05
C PRO A 99 -5.63 -11.03 -13.49
N GLY A 100 -6.22 -10.07 -14.20
CA GLY A 100 -6.47 -10.22 -15.63
C GLY A 100 -5.16 -10.46 -16.38
N LYS A 101 -5.17 -11.33 -17.40
CA LYS A 101 -4.00 -11.52 -18.25
C LYS A 101 -3.71 -10.20 -18.97
N ALA A 102 -2.49 -9.70 -18.87
CA ALA A 102 -2.06 -8.60 -19.72
C ALA A 102 -2.22 -9.02 -21.20
N PRO A 103 -2.62 -8.11 -22.10
CA PRO A 103 -2.59 -8.40 -23.52
C PRO A 103 -1.15 -8.78 -23.88
N MET A 104 -0.97 -9.93 -24.52
CA MET A 104 0.34 -10.29 -25.04
C MET A 104 0.75 -9.24 -26.08
N PRO A 105 2.02 -8.80 -26.10
CA PRO A 105 2.49 -7.93 -27.17
C PRO A 105 2.30 -8.65 -28.50
N GLU A 106 2.04 -7.88 -29.56
CA GLU A 106 2.00 -8.45 -30.91
C GLU A 106 3.32 -9.15 -31.21
N ARG A 107 3.23 -10.35 -31.80
CA ARG A 107 4.40 -11.11 -32.20
C ARG A 107 5.12 -10.33 -33.29
N ILE A 108 6.38 -9.97 -33.06
CA ILE A 108 7.25 -9.40 -34.08
C ILE A 108 7.29 -10.38 -35.26
N PRO A 109 7.27 -9.91 -36.52
CA PRO A 109 7.42 -10.78 -37.68
C PRO A 109 8.62 -11.71 -37.51
N ASP A 110 8.49 -12.94 -38.02
CA ASP A 110 9.63 -13.84 -38.09
C ASP A 110 10.75 -13.20 -38.92
N MET A 111 11.99 -13.57 -38.58
CA MET A 111 13.14 -13.13 -39.34
C MET A 111 12.95 -13.51 -40.82
N PRO A 112 13.31 -12.62 -41.77
CA PRO A 112 13.26 -12.96 -43.17
C PRO A 112 14.10 -14.21 -43.47
N ASP A 113 13.65 -15.02 -44.43
CA ASP A 113 14.43 -16.16 -44.90
C ASP A 113 15.61 -15.67 -45.74
N TRP A 114 16.76 -15.47 -45.08
CA TRP A 114 17.99 -14.99 -45.70
C TRP A 114 18.54 -15.93 -46.77
N ASP A 115 18.22 -17.23 -46.70
CA ASP A 115 18.70 -18.22 -47.67
C ASP A 115 17.98 -18.10 -49.02
N SER A 116 16.79 -17.50 -49.02
CA SER A 116 15.99 -17.25 -50.23
C SER A 116 16.27 -15.89 -50.88
N MET A 117 16.98 -14.99 -50.18
CA MET A 117 17.31 -13.66 -50.69
C MET A 117 18.57 -13.72 -51.58
N PRO A 118 18.64 -12.91 -52.65
CA PRO A 118 19.88 -12.79 -53.40
C PRO A 118 21.00 -12.28 -52.49
N ASP A 119 22.21 -12.81 -52.72
CA ASP A 119 23.39 -12.35 -52.00
C ASP A 119 23.55 -10.83 -52.16
N PRO A 120 23.94 -10.10 -51.10
CA PRO A 120 24.17 -8.67 -51.24
C PRO A 120 25.34 -8.42 -52.19
N GLU A 121 25.23 -7.40 -53.03
CA GLU A 121 26.23 -7.03 -54.06
C GLU A 121 27.66 -6.91 -53.49
N LYS A 122 27.80 -6.49 -52.23
CA LYS A 122 29.10 -6.44 -51.52
C LYS A 122 29.73 -7.81 -51.28
N LEU A 123 28.91 -8.84 -51.06
CA LEU A 123 29.36 -10.22 -50.89
C LEU A 123 29.72 -10.83 -52.25
N GLU A 124 28.93 -10.56 -53.29
CA GLU A 124 29.25 -10.97 -54.67
C GLU A 124 30.57 -10.34 -55.15
N ALA A 125 30.76 -9.03 -54.95
CA ALA A 125 32.02 -8.35 -55.28
C ALA A 125 33.22 -8.95 -54.52
N ARG A 126 33.03 -9.36 -53.27
CA ARG A 126 34.08 -10.06 -52.50
C ARG A 126 34.35 -11.47 -53.01
N LYS A 127 33.33 -12.21 -53.44
CA LYS A 127 33.50 -13.52 -54.08
C LYS A 127 34.33 -13.39 -55.37
N HIS A 128 34.00 -12.41 -56.23
CA HIS A 128 34.77 -12.12 -57.44
C HIS A 128 36.22 -11.75 -57.15
N VAL A 129 36.49 -10.93 -56.13
CA VAL A 129 37.87 -10.57 -55.74
C VAL A 129 38.63 -11.79 -55.20
N ASN A 130 37.98 -12.65 -54.41
CA ASN A 130 38.60 -13.85 -53.86
C ASN A 130 38.86 -14.91 -54.95
N GLU A 131 37.95 -15.09 -55.90
CA GLU A 131 38.13 -15.95 -57.08
C GLU A 131 39.25 -15.43 -57.99
N ALA A 132 39.39 -14.12 -58.15
CA ALA A 132 40.49 -13.50 -58.90
C ALA A 132 41.85 -13.56 -58.18
N MET A 133 41.88 -13.90 -56.88
CA MET A 133 43.08 -14.02 -56.05
C MET A 133 43.59 -15.46 -55.89
N VAL A 134 42.89 -16.46 -56.43
CA VAL A 134 43.30 -17.88 -56.49
C VAL A 134 43.86 -18.18 -57.88
#